data_AF-A0AB73R7H5-F1
#
_entry.id   AF-A0AB73R7H5-F1
#
_cell.length_a   1.000
_cell.length_b   1.000
_cell.length_c   1.000
_cell.angle_alpha   90.00
_cell.angle_beta   90.00
_cell.angle_gamma   90.00
#
_symmetry.space_group_name_H-M   'P 1'
#
loop_
_entity.id
_entity.type
_entity.pdbx_description
1 polymer ?
#
loop_
_entity_poly.entity_id
_entity_poly.type
_entity_poly.pdbx_seq_one_letter_code
_entity_poly.pdbx_strand_id
1 'polypeptide(L)'
;MPDGPEHAGKLEQLKYLAAKGAGFTALQYSLRMNKKDVRQLATENGVTIAVSQPMLTTRRDARHDTTDIDDVVAGHAMHYSALGYTAAEIAQVLDLSLRQVWNIGKAYRFEFRQQRDSDTP
;
A
#
# COMPACT_ATOMS: atom_id res chain seq x y z
N MET A 1 -23.81 0.72 -36.34
CA MET A 1 -22.34 0.65 -36.48
C MET A 1 -21.85 2.00 -37.05
N PRO A 2 -20.74 2.61 -36.60
CA PRO A 2 -20.01 2.46 -35.33
C PRO A 2 -19.80 3.80 -34.58
N ASP A 3 -19.79 3.77 -33.25
CA ASP A 3 -19.28 4.84 -32.33
C ASP A 3 -17.72 4.92 -32.36
N GLY A 4 -17.12 4.51 -33.48
CA GLY A 4 -15.69 4.23 -33.62
C GLY A 4 -14.73 5.43 -33.68
N PRO A 5 -15.08 6.62 -34.21
CA PRO A 5 -14.11 7.71 -34.36
C PRO A 5 -13.89 8.48 -33.06
N GLU A 6 -14.90 8.59 -32.20
CA GLU A 6 -14.77 9.33 -30.94
C GLU A 6 -13.91 8.58 -29.92
N HIS A 7 -14.04 7.26 -29.85
CA HIS A 7 -13.21 6.42 -28.99
C HIS A 7 -11.75 6.39 -29.45
N ALA A 8 -11.50 6.30 -30.77
CA ALA A 8 -10.17 6.37 -31.34
C ALA A 8 -9.50 7.73 -31.10
N GLY A 9 -10.22 8.84 -31.32
CA GLY A 9 -9.72 10.18 -31.08
C GLY A 9 -9.41 10.45 -29.61
N LYS A 10 -10.28 9.98 -28.69
CA LYS A 10 -10.03 10.05 -27.24
C LYS A 10 -8.78 9.25 -26.85
N LEU A 11 -8.56 8.09 -27.46
CA LEU A 11 -7.38 7.27 -27.21
C LEU A 11 -6.09 7.91 -27.71
N GLU A 12 -6.08 8.49 -28.90
CA GLU A 12 -4.93 9.24 -29.42
C GLU A 12 -4.61 10.45 -28.54
N GLN A 13 -5.65 11.18 -28.12
CA GLN A 13 -5.50 12.32 -27.21
C GLN A 13 -5.00 11.89 -25.83
N LEU A 14 -5.47 10.75 -25.30
CA LEU A 14 -4.97 10.16 -24.06
C LEU A 14 -3.49 9.77 -24.19
N LYS A 15 -3.07 9.13 -25.28
CA LYS A 15 -1.65 8.79 -25.55
C LYS A 15 -0.79 10.03 -25.68
N TYR A 16 -1.24 11.04 -26.42
CA TYR A 16 -0.52 12.30 -26.62
C TYR A 16 -0.32 13.05 -25.31
N LEU A 17 -1.38 13.17 -24.50
CA LEU A 17 -1.33 13.83 -23.20
C LEU A 17 -0.51 13.02 -22.18
N ALA A 18 -0.64 11.69 -22.16
CA ALA A 18 0.17 10.84 -21.30
C ALA A 18 1.65 10.89 -21.68
N ALA A 19 1.99 10.88 -22.97
CA ALA A 19 3.36 11.07 -23.46
C ALA A 19 3.95 12.44 -23.08
N LYS A 20 3.10 13.47 -22.93
CA LYS A 20 3.47 14.79 -22.40
C LYS A 20 3.55 14.85 -20.88
N GLY A 21 3.28 13.76 -20.16
CA GLY A 21 3.24 13.75 -18.69
C GLY A 21 2.03 14.44 -18.10
N ALA A 22 0.93 14.56 -18.85
CA ALA A 22 -0.30 15.16 -18.35
C ALA A 22 -0.90 14.30 -17.23
N GLY A 23 -1.16 14.94 -16.09
CA GLY A 23 -1.80 14.31 -14.95
C GLY A 23 -3.29 14.03 -15.18
N PHE A 24 -3.87 13.29 -14.25
CA PHE A 24 -5.25 12.80 -14.34
C PHE A 24 -6.30 13.90 -14.55
N THR A 25 -6.13 15.06 -13.91
CA THR A 25 -7.07 16.19 -14.03
C THR A 25 -7.08 16.79 -15.44
N ALA A 26 -5.91 16.87 -16.09
CA ALA A 26 -5.78 17.37 -17.45
C ALA A 26 -6.37 16.39 -18.48
N LEU A 27 -6.21 15.09 -18.24
CA LEU A 27 -6.83 14.03 -19.04
C LEU A 27 -8.35 14.04 -18.87
N GLN A 28 -8.84 14.18 -17.64
CA GLN A 28 -10.28 14.26 -17.35
C GLN A 28 -10.94 15.43 -18.09
N TYR A 29 -10.32 16.62 -18.05
CA TYR A 29 -10.85 17.81 -18.71
C TYR A 29 -10.77 17.71 -20.23
N SER A 30 -9.64 17.25 -20.77
CA SER A 30 -9.44 17.14 -22.23
C SER A 30 -10.32 16.08 -22.87
N LEU A 31 -10.47 14.94 -22.21
CA LEU A 31 -11.24 13.81 -22.74
C LEU A 31 -12.74 13.92 -22.42
N ARG A 32 -13.15 14.83 -21.53
CA ARG A 32 -14.51 14.90 -20.95
C ARG A 32 -15.00 13.54 -20.44
N MET A 33 -14.08 12.76 -19.89
CA MET A 33 -14.33 11.42 -19.34
C MET A 33 -14.17 11.45 -17.83
N ASN A 34 -14.83 10.54 -17.12
CA ASN A 34 -14.63 10.39 -15.68
C ASN A 34 -13.25 9.82 -15.37
N LYS A 35 -12.77 10.04 -14.14
CA LYS A 35 -11.52 9.47 -13.64
C LYS A 35 -11.46 7.93 -13.82
N LYS A 36 -12.60 7.25 -13.65
CA LYS A 36 -12.72 5.80 -13.84
C LYS A 36 -12.54 5.40 -15.31
N ASP A 37 -13.24 6.07 -16.21
CA ASP A 37 -13.12 5.85 -17.66
C ASP A 37 -11.71 6.13 -18.19
N VAL A 38 -11.09 7.24 -17.77
CA VAL A 38 -9.70 7.56 -18.16
C VAL A 38 -8.73 6.49 -17.65
N ARG A 39 -8.94 5.98 -16.43
CA ARG A 39 -8.12 4.88 -15.87
C ARG A 39 -8.33 3.60 -16.66
N GLN A 40 -9.59 3.24 -16.92
CA GLN A 40 -9.95 2.04 -17.64
C GLN A 40 -9.39 2.07 -19.07
N LEU A 41 -9.58 3.17 -19.79
CA LEU A 41 -9.06 3.38 -21.14
C LEU A 41 -7.52 3.30 -21.20
N ALA A 42 -6.84 3.86 -20.18
CA ALA A 42 -5.38 3.76 -20.07
C ALA A 42 -4.92 2.34 -19.73
N THR A 43 -5.59 1.65 -18.81
CA THR A 43 -5.28 0.27 -18.43
C THR A 43 -5.52 -0.72 -19.57
N GLU A 44 -6.64 -0.59 -20.29
CA GLU A 44 -6.98 -1.46 -21.43
C GLU A 44 -6.03 -1.30 -22.61
N ASN A 45 -5.43 -0.11 -22.78
CA ASN A 45 -4.56 0.21 -23.91
C ASN A 45 -3.07 0.33 -23.52
N GLY A 46 -2.71 -0.04 -22.29
CA GLY A 46 -1.33 -0.03 -21.79
C GLY A 46 -0.69 1.37 -21.74
N VAL A 47 -1.49 2.43 -21.61
CA VAL A 47 -0.98 3.81 -21.54
C VAL A 47 -0.65 4.16 -20.09
N THR A 48 0.63 4.40 -19.82
CA THR A 48 1.10 4.83 -18.51
C THR A 48 0.79 6.30 -18.31
N ILE A 49 -0.35 6.61 -17.68
CA ILE A 49 -0.62 7.95 -17.18
C ILE A 49 0.33 8.19 -16.01
N ALA A 50 1.13 9.25 -16.09
CA ALA A 50 1.88 9.77 -14.95
C ALA A 50 0.89 10.29 -13.91
N VAL A 51 0.31 9.38 -13.14
CA VAL A 51 -0.20 9.73 -11.82
C VAL A 51 1.02 10.17 -11.03
N SER A 52 1.00 11.40 -10.51
CA SER A 52 1.78 11.73 -9.32
C SER A 52 1.25 10.88 -8.15
N GLN A 53 1.45 9.57 -8.24
CA GLN A 53 1.45 8.64 -7.12
C GLN A 53 2.88 8.17 -6.99
N PRO A 54 3.45 8.20 -5.78
CA PRO A 54 4.74 7.58 -5.52
C PRO A 54 4.68 6.12 -6.00
N MET A 55 5.75 5.74 -6.68
CA MET A 55 5.99 4.45 -7.30
C MET A 55 5.62 3.30 -6.35
N LEU A 56 4.49 2.64 -6.58
CA LEU A 56 4.29 1.26 -6.16
C LEU A 56 4.46 0.38 -7.38
N THR A 57 5.72 0.28 -7.80
CA THR A 57 6.19 -0.72 -8.74
C THR A 57 5.88 -2.11 -8.19
N THR A 58 5.16 -2.88 -9.00
CA THR A 58 5.27 -4.34 -9.15
C THR A 58 6.51 -4.95 -8.49
N ARG A 59 6.33 -5.67 -7.37
CA ARG A 59 7.04 -6.92 -7.06
C ARG A 59 6.16 -7.81 -6.19
N ARG A 60 5.43 -8.72 -6.83
CA ARG A 60 5.29 -10.07 -6.29
C ARG A 60 6.70 -10.62 -6.17
N ASP A 61 7.25 -10.69 -4.96
CA ASP A 61 8.13 -11.77 -4.51
C ASP A 61 8.44 -11.63 -3.01
N ALA A 62 7.68 -12.37 -2.19
CA ALA A 62 8.21 -13.20 -1.12
C ALA A 62 9.23 -12.63 -0.12
N ARG A 63 9.14 -11.36 0.31
CA ARG A 63 9.82 -10.91 1.54
C ARG A 63 8.96 -9.93 2.33
N HIS A 64 8.29 -10.49 3.34
CA HIS A 64 7.89 -9.83 4.59
C HIS A 64 7.50 -8.36 4.47
N ASP A 65 6.19 -8.16 4.41
CA ASP A 65 5.39 -7.03 4.87
C ASP A 65 5.97 -6.35 6.15
N THR A 66 7.06 -5.60 6.01
CA THR A 66 7.71 -4.82 7.08
C THR A 66 7.58 -3.32 6.85
N THR A 67 6.81 -2.90 5.85
CA THR A 67 6.74 -1.50 5.38
C THR A 67 5.58 -0.69 5.94
N ASP A 68 4.76 -1.25 6.83
CA ASP A 68 3.72 -0.50 7.56
C ASP A 68 3.77 -0.85 9.06
N ILE A 69 4.97 -0.81 9.64
CA ILE A 69 5.09 -0.83 11.10
C ILE A 69 5.02 0.63 11.55
N ASP A 70 3.86 1.01 12.09
CA ASP A 70 3.65 2.34 12.64
C ASP A 70 4.55 2.58 13.87
N ASP A 71 5.38 3.63 13.82
CA ASP A 71 6.32 3.96 14.90
C ASP A 71 5.63 4.20 16.25
N VAL A 72 4.37 4.67 16.24
CA VAL A 72 3.57 4.87 17.45
C VAL A 72 3.19 3.51 18.04
N VAL A 73 2.76 2.57 17.20
CA VAL A 73 2.46 1.19 17.59
C VAL A 73 3.70 0.48 18.14
N ALA A 74 4.87 0.68 17.51
CA ALA A 74 6.13 0.15 18.00
C ALA A 74 6.49 0.72 19.38
N GLY A 75 6.32 2.03 19.58
CA GLY A 75 6.50 2.71 20.86
C GLY A 75 5.59 2.15 21.95
N HIS A 76 4.31 1.93 21.63
CA HIS A 76 3.37 1.31 22.57
C HIS A 76 3.75 -0.13 22.90
N ALA A 77 4.11 -0.94 21.90
CA ALA A 77 4.53 -2.32 22.13
C ALA A 77 5.75 -2.40 23.06
N MET A 78 6.77 -1.57 22.82
CA MET A 78 7.95 -1.48 23.68
C MET A 78 7.61 -0.99 25.09
N HIS A 79 6.71 0.00 25.22
CA HIS A 79 6.26 0.51 26.51
C HIS A 79 5.55 -0.59 27.33
N TYR A 80 4.62 -1.33 26.73
CA TYR A 80 3.96 -2.44 27.39
C TYR A 80 4.95 -3.56 27.74
N SER A 81 5.93 -3.84 26.88
CA SER A 81 6.98 -4.80 27.21
C SER A 81 7.83 -4.37 28.40
N ALA A 82 8.10 -3.07 28.56
CA ALA A 82 8.81 -2.52 29.72
C ALA A 82 7.98 -2.60 31.01
N LEU A 83 6.66 -2.55 30.90
CA LEU A 83 5.71 -2.80 32.00
C LEU A 83 5.60 -4.29 32.37
N GLY A 84 6.23 -5.19 31.62
CA GLY A 84 6.25 -6.63 31.88
C GLY A 84 5.22 -7.45 31.12
N TYR A 85 4.47 -6.83 30.20
CA TYR A 85 3.52 -7.55 29.34
C TYR A 85 4.26 -8.44 28.34
N THR A 86 3.68 -9.60 28.04
CA THR A 86 4.20 -10.53 27.04
C THR A 86 3.77 -10.15 25.62
N ALA A 87 4.49 -10.64 24.61
CA ALA A 87 4.15 -10.37 23.21
C ALA A 87 2.69 -10.72 22.83
N ALA A 88 2.11 -11.74 23.46
CA ALA A 88 0.72 -12.15 23.25
C ALA A 88 -0.30 -11.21 23.88
N GLU A 89 0.04 -10.61 25.03
CA GLU A 89 -0.80 -9.60 25.68
C GLU A 89 -0.71 -8.27 24.94
N ILE A 90 0.50 -7.88 24.51
CA ILE A 90 0.73 -6.69 23.69
C ILE A 90 -0.06 -6.79 22.38
N ALA A 91 -0.07 -7.98 21.75
CA ALA A 91 -0.87 -8.25 20.56
C ALA A 91 -2.37 -8.02 20.82
N GLN A 92 -2.90 -8.49 21.95
CA GLN A 92 -4.31 -8.31 22.30
C GLN A 92 -4.65 -6.85 22.63
N VAL A 93 -3.78 -6.15 23.38
CA VAL A 93 -4.00 -4.75 23.79
C VAL A 93 -3.95 -3.81 22.59
N LEU A 94 -3.09 -4.09 21.62
CA LEU A 94 -2.92 -3.27 20.42
C LEU A 94 -3.78 -3.72 19.24
N ASP A 95 -4.64 -4.74 19.41
CA ASP A 95 -5.41 -5.39 18.34
C ASP A 95 -4.53 -5.81 17.14
N LEU A 96 -3.35 -6.34 17.44
CA LEU A 96 -2.35 -6.80 16.48
C LEU A 96 -2.27 -8.32 16.45
N SER A 97 -1.79 -8.84 15.35
CA SER A 97 -1.36 -10.25 15.31
C SER A 97 -0.05 -10.44 16.07
N LEU A 98 0.10 -11.57 16.74
CA LEU A 98 1.37 -11.96 17.38
C LEU A 98 2.55 -11.85 16.40
N ARG A 99 2.36 -12.27 15.14
CA ARG A 99 3.35 -12.11 14.05
C ARG A 99 3.77 -10.66 13.82
N GLN A 100 2.86 -9.69 13.95
CA GLN A 100 3.18 -8.26 13.80
C GLN A 100 4.00 -7.75 14.98
N VAL A 101 3.66 -8.15 16.22
CA VAL A 101 4.49 -7.84 17.40
C VAL A 101 5.91 -8.39 17.24
N TRP A 102 6.06 -9.61 16.73
CA TRP A 102 7.38 -10.17 16.38
C TRP A 102 8.10 -9.41 15.27
N ASN A 103 7.35 -8.85 14.32
CA ASN A 103 7.91 -8.06 13.24
C ASN A 103 8.41 -6.70 13.75
N ILE A 104 7.69 -6.07 14.67
CA ILE A 104 8.11 -4.87 15.41
C ILE A 104 9.44 -5.18 16.14
N GLY A 105 9.51 -6.30 16.86
CA GLY A 105 10.72 -6.66 17.60
C GLY A 105 11.93 -6.84 16.69
N LYS A 106 11.73 -7.51 15.55
CA LYS A 106 12.78 -7.67 14.53
C LYS A 106 13.19 -6.35 13.87
N ALA A 107 12.23 -5.46 13.60
CA ALA A 107 12.50 -4.17 12.96
C ALA A 107 13.31 -3.23 13.87
N TYR A 108 13.00 -3.20 15.17
CA TYR A 108 13.66 -2.33 16.15
C TYR A 108 14.78 -3.03 16.95
N ARG A 109 15.15 -4.27 16.57
CA ARG A 109 16.08 -5.14 17.34
C ARG A 109 15.73 -5.22 18.83
N PHE A 110 14.44 -5.29 19.12
CA PHE A 110 13.89 -5.37 20.47
C PHE A 110 13.40 -6.79 20.75
N GLU A 111 13.84 -7.37 21.88
CA GLU A 111 13.42 -8.69 22.31
C GLU A 111 12.18 -8.59 23.21
N PHE A 112 11.01 -8.89 22.64
CA PHE A 112 9.79 -8.98 23.44
C PHE A 112 9.83 -10.20 24.36
N ARG A 113 9.33 -10.03 25.59
CA ARG A 113 9.21 -11.13 26.54
C ARG A 113 8.20 -12.14 26.00
N GLN A 114 8.71 -13.32 25.66
CA GLN A 114 7.87 -14.46 25.31
C GLN A 114 7.28 -15.03 26.60
N GLN A 115 5.99 -15.34 26.56
CA GLN A 115 5.36 -16.18 27.57
C GLN A 115 5.86 -17.63 27.33
N ARG A 116 7.11 -17.89 27.68
CA ARG A 116 7.70 -19.23 27.80
C ARG A 116 8.44 -19.29 29.13
N ASP A 117 7.65 -19.13 30.18
CA ASP A 117 7.96 -19.43 31.58
C ASP A 117 6.65 -19.09 32.31
N SER A 118 5.82 -19.98 32.84
CA SER A 118 5.88 -21.41 33.10
C SER A 118 4.44 -21.87 33.38
N ASP A 119 4.07 -23.10 33.01
CA ASP A 119 3.25 -23.94 33.88
C ASP A 119 3.68 -25.40 33.69
N THR A 120 4.45 -25.85 34.67
CA THR A 120 5.02 -27.18 34.92
C THR A 120 4.03 -27.98 35.78
N PRO A 121 4.00 -29.32 35.67
CA PRO A 121 4.84 -30.13 36.56
C PRO A 121 5.62 -31.27 35.88
#